data_AF-A0A383BTN3-F1
#
_entry.id   AF-A0A383BTN3-F1
#
_cell.length_a   1.000
_cell.length_b   1.000
_cell.length_c   1.000
_cell.angle_alpha   90.00
_cell.angle_beta   90.00
_cell.angle_gamma   90.00
#
_symmetry.space_group_name_H-M   'P 1'
#
loop_
_entity.id
_entity.type
_entity.pdbx_description
1 polymer ?
#
loop_
_entity_poly.entity_id
_entity_poly.type
_entity_poly.pdbx_seq_one_letter_code
_entity_poly.pdbx_strand_id
1 'polypeptide(L)' 'VVLQEHSPVMVGEVMRALNVQDSGTYVDATFGRGGHTRAILERLGPEGRVLAI' A
#
# COMPACT_ATOMS: atom_id res chain seq x y z
N VAL A 1 8.17 -15.26 21.47
CA VAL A 1 9.09 -14.79 20.41
C VAL A 1 8.43 -13.60 19.76
N VAL A 2 8.98 -12.40 19.89
CA VAL A 2 8.50 -11.26 19.09
C VAL A 2 8.99 -11.52 17.67
N LEU A 3 8.09 -11.92 16.78
CA LEU A 3 8.41 -12.01 15.36
C LEU A 3 8.67 -10.58 14.90
N GLN A 4 9.88 -10.30 14.41
CA GLN A 4 10.23 -8.99 13.90
C GLN A 4 9.48 -8.80 12.58
N GLU A 5 8.28 -8.21 12.65
CA GLU A 5 7.48 -7.92 11.46
C GLU A 5 8.18 -6.85 10.62
N HIS A 6 8.24 -7.11 9.32
CA HIS A 6 8.75 -6.15 8.36
C HIS A 6 7.80 -4.95 8.29
N SER A 7 8.33 -3.78 8.62
CA SER A 7 7.63 -2.51 8.43
C SER A 7 8.06 -1.87 7.11
N PRO A 8 7.13 -1.54 6.20
CA PRO A 8 7.46 -0.81 4.97
C PRO A 8 8.05 0.56 5.30
N VAL A 9 9.20 0.86 4.66
CA VAL A 9 9.92 2.12 4.85
C VAL A 9 9.08 3.29 4.36
N MET A 10 9.03 4.38 5.15
CA MET A 10 8.34 5.63 4.82
C MET A 10 6.86 5.48 4.42
N VAL A 11 6.17 4.48 4.98
CA VAL A 11 4.77 4.23 4.63
C VAL A 11 3.88 5.45 4.86
N GLY A 12 4.07 6.22 5.94
CA GLY A 12 3.28 7.43 6.21
C GLY A 12 3.47 8.54 5.17
N GLU A 13 4.69 8.76 4.71
CA GLU A 13 5.02 9.73 3.66
C GLU A 13 4.44 9.30 2.32
N VAL A 14 4.62 8.03 1.94
CA VAL A 14 4.08 7.47 0.69
C VAL A 14 2.56 7.60 0.66
N MET A 15 1.86 7.25 1.74
CA MET A 15 0.40 7.34 1.80
C MET A 15 -0.09 8.79 1.71
N ARG A 16 0.64 9.75 2.29
CA ARG A 16 0.32 11.19 2.15
C ARG A 16 0.56 11.68 0.73
N ALA A 17 1.68 11.30 0.12
CA ALA A 17 2.03 11.72 -1.24
C ALA A 17 1.09 11.13 -2.29
N LEU A 18 0.72 9.84 -2.16
CA LEU A 18 -0.22 9.18 -3.07
C LEU A 18 -1.64 9.69 -2.91
N ASN A 19 -1.98 10.29 -1.76
CA ASN A 19 -3.31 10.80 -1.44
C ASN A 19 -4.40 9.81 -1.88
N VAL A 20 -4.35 8.59 -1.33
CA VAL A 20 -5.14 7.47 -1.84
C VAL A 20 -6.63 7.79 -1.82
N GLN A 21 -7.27 7.60 -2.96
CA GLN A 21 -8.70 7.82 -3.19
C GLN A 21 -9.43 6.48 -3.12
N ASP A 22 -10.63 6.48 -2.52
CA ASP A 22 -11.44 5.29 -2.27
C ASP A 22 -11.62 4.39 -3.51
N SER A 23 -11.95 5.00 -4.66
CA SER A 23 -12.13 4.32 -5.95
C SER A 23 -10.91 4.41 -6.88
N GLY A 24 -9.74 4.74 -6.35
CA GLY A 24 -8.52 4.94 -7.14
C GLY A 24 -7.93 3.64 -7.69
N THR A 25 -7.16 3.77 -8.78
CA THR A 25 -6.36 2.67 -9.36
C THR A 25 -4.88 3.00 -9.23
N TYR A 26 -4.12 2.12 -8.58
CA TYR A 26 -2.72 2.33 -8.26
C TYR A 26 -1.85 1.22 -8.87
N VAL A 27 -0.57 1.54 -9.11
CA VAL A 27 0.45 0.57 -9.51
C VAL A 27 1.51 0.49 -8.42
N ASP A 28 1.73 -0.69 -7.86
CA ASP A 28 2.91 -1.00 -7.06
C ASP A 28 3.91 -1.74 -7.95
N ALA A 29 4.85 -0.98 -8.50
CA ALA A 29 5.86 -1.51 -9.42
C ALA A 29 7.01 -2.24 -8.69
N THR A 30 6.94 -2.36 -7.37
CA THR A 30 8.00 -2.91 -6.53
C THR A 30 7.41 -3.76 -5.40
N PHE A 31 6.46 -4.64 -5.73
CA PHE A 31 5.57 -5.27 -4.75
C PHE A 31 6.29 -5.84 -3.53
N GLY A 32 7.43 -6.51 -3.73
CA GLY A 32 8.29 -6.98 -2.65
C GLY A 32 7.53 -7.89 -1.68
N ARG A 33 7.44 -7.48 -0.41
CA ARG A 33 6.65 -8.20 0.63
C ARG A 33 5.23 -7.65 0.79
N GLY A 34 4.79 -6.75 -0.08
CA GLY A 34 3.44 -6.19 -0.13
C GLY A 34 3.12 -5.16 0.94
N GLY A 35 4.11 -4.63 1.66
CA GLY A 35 3.87 -3.70 2.78
C GLY A 35 3.17 -2.40 2.34
N HIS A 36 3.63 -1.77 1.26
CA HIS A 36 2.99 -0.57 0.71
C HIS A 36 1.66 -0.89 0.02
N THR A 37 1.60 -1.95 -0.79
CA THR A 37 0.33 -2.43 -1.36
C THR A 37 -0.76 -2.65 -0.30
N ARG A 38 -0.42 -3.26 0.84
CA ARG A 38 -1.38 -3.44 1.95
C ARG A 38 -1.89 -2.10 2.48
N ALA A 39 -1.00 -1.14 2.73
CA ALA A 39 -1.39 0.18 3.24
C ALA A 39 -2.28 0.96 2.26
N ILE A 40 -2.10 0.75 0.95
CA ILE A 40 -2.99 1.29 -0.09
C ILE A 40 -4.36 0.61 -0.01
N LEU A 41 -4.40 -0.73 -0.02
CA LEU A 41 -5.65 -1.52 0.04
C LEU A 41 -6.49 -1.22 1.28
N GLU A 42 -5.86 -0.96 2.44
CA GLU A 42 -6.56 -0.56 3.67
C GLU A 42 -7.34 0.78 3.56
N ARG A 43 -7.07 1.59 2.53
CA ARG A 43 -7.77 2.84 2.23
C ARG A 43 -8.70 2.76 1.02
N LEU A 44 -8.64 1.67 0.26
CA LEU A 44 -9.47 1.51 -0.93
C LEU A 44 -10.86 0.99 -0.56
N GLY A 45 -11.86 1.52 -1.25
CA GLY A 45 -13.22 1.00 -1.26
C GLY A 45 -13.35 -0.18 -2.23
N PRO A 46 -14.56 -0.74 -2.38
CA PRO A 46 -14.80 -1.96 -3.17
C PRO A 46 -14.46 -1.83 -4.66
N GLU A 47 -14.46 -0.61 -5.20
CA GLU A 47 -14.11 -0.35 -6.60
C GLU A 47 -12.63 -0.02 -6.81
N GLY A 48 -11.89 0.24 -5.72
CA GLY A 48 -10.47 0.57 -5.75
C GLY A 48 -9.61 -0.63 -6.13
N ARG A 49 -8.50 -0.38 -6.82
CA ARG A 49 -7.63 -1.45 -7.34
C ARG A 49 -6.15 -1.13 -7.21
N VAL A 50 -5.35 -2.17 -6.99
CA VAL A 50 -3.89 -2.12 -7.09
C VAL A 50 -3.44 -3.17 -8.09
N LEU A 51 -2.68 -2.74 -9.10
CA LEU A 51 -1.88 -3.63 -9.93
C LEU A 51 -0.47 -3.70 -9.34
N ALA A 52 -0.04 -4.90 -8.94
CA ALA A 52 1.28 -5.13 -8.39
C ALA A 52 2.14 -5.94 -9.38
N ILE A 53 3.43 -5.61 -9.48
CA ILE A 53 4.43 -6.28 -10.32
C ILE A 53 5.51 -6.91 -9.44
#